data_AF-A0A2W2DPU3-F1
#
_entry.id   AF-A0A2W2DPU3-F1
#
_cell.length_a   1.000
_cell.length_b   1.000
_cell.length_c   1.000
_cell.angle_alpha   90.00
_cell.angle_beta   90.00
_cell.angle_gamma   90.00
#
_symmetry.space_group_name_H-M   'P 1'
#
loop_
_entity.id
_entity.type
_entity.pdbx_description
1 polymer ?
#
loop_
_entity_poly.entity_id
_entity_poly.type
_entity_poly.pdbx_seq_one_letter_code
_entity_poly.pdbx_strand_id
1 'polypeptide(L)' 'MSTKDELRQVEEDLTRLRAENQDMRDQIGEIGATDQVEISAMISQADEQVELIADLERRRDGLIRRLEEEEGREGAR' A
#
# COMPACT_ATOMS: atom_id res chain seq x y z
N MET A 1 -12.02 -12.84 11.13
CA MET A 1 -12.30 -11.89 10.03
C MET A 1 -12.62 -12.70 8.80
N SER A 2 -13.59 -12.28 7.99
CA SER A 2 -13.82 -12.90 6.68
C SER A 2 -12.77 -12.44 5.66
N THR A 3 -12.62 -13.17 4.56
CA THR A 3 -11.77 -12.78 3.42
C THR A 3 -12.13 -11.38 2.90
N LYS A 4 -13.43 -11.03 2.92
CA LYS A 4 -13.94 -9.70 2.54
C LYS A 4 -13.57 -8.59 3.54
N ASP A 5 -13.61 -8.88 4.85
CA ASP A 5 -13.18 -7.91 5.87
C ASP A 5 -11.68 -7.64 5.77
N GLU A 6 -10.89 -8.69 5.55
CA GLU A 6 -9.45 -8.57 5.38
C GLU A 6 -9.09 -7.79 4.12
N LEU A 7 -9.78 -8.04 2.99
CA LEU A 7 -9.60 -7.30 1.76
C LEU A 7 -9.87 -5.80 1.96
N ARG A 8 -10.99 -5.45 2.60
CA ARG A 8 -11.33 -4.06 2.91
C ARG A 8 -10.24 -3.39 3.75
N GLN A 9 -9.75 -4.06 4.79
CA GLN A 9 -8.69 -3.51 5.63
C GLN A 9 -7.41 -3.23 4.81
N VAL A 10 -7.01 -4.17 3.95
CA VAL A 10 -5.83 -4.00 3.09
C VAL A 10 -6.02 -2.84 2.10
N GLU A 11 -7.21 -2.66 1.54
CA GLU A 11 -7.53 -1.55 0.63
C GLU A 11 -7.52 -0.19 1.33
N GLU A 12 -8.03 -0.12 2.57
CA GLU A 12 -7.96 1.09 3.41
C GLU A 12 -6.50 1.43 3.74
N ASP A 13 -5.69 0.43 4.12
CA ASP A 13 -4.27 0.60 4.42
C ASP A 13 -3.47 1.06 3.19
N LEU A 14 -3.73 0.46 2.01
CA LEU A 14 -3.13 0.89 0.75
C LEU A 14 -3.48 2.33 0.39
N THR A 15 -4.74 2.73 0.60
CA THR A 15 -5.20 4.09 0.30
C THR A 15 -4.47 5.10 1.18
N ARG A 16 -4.37 4.81 2.48
CA ARG A 16 -3.63 5.65 3.44
C ARG A 16 -2.15 5.74 3.09
N LEU A 17 -1.48 4.62 2.88
CA LEU A 17 -0.02 4.60 2.60
C LEU A 17 0.33 5.33 1.30
N ARG A 18 -0.51 5.23 0.27
CA ARG A 18 -0.29 5.97 -0.99
C ARG A 18 -0.43 7.48 -0.80
N ALA A 19 -1.38 7.93 0.04
CA ALA A 19 -1.51 9.34 0.37
C ALA A 19 -0.28 9.84 1.15
N GLU A 20 0.16 9.08 2.16
CA GLU A 20 1.36 9.40 2.95
C GLU A 20 2.62 9.47 2.07
N ASN A 21 2.78 8.53 1.13
CA ASN A 21 3.93 8.53 0.22
C ASN A 21 3.93 9.75 -0.72
N GLN A 22 2.75 10.16 -1.20
CA GLN A 22 2.61 11.35 -2.02
C GLN A 22 2.97 12.61 -1.22
N ASP A 23 2.42 12.75 0.00
CA ASP A 23 2.70 13.89 0.88
C ASP A 23 4.18 14.02 1.21
N MET A 24 4.89 12.89 1.39
CA MET A 24 6.34 12.89 1.59
C MET A 24 7.11 13.33 0.35
N ARG A 25 6.71 12.88 -0.85
CA ARG A 25 7.36 13.28 -2.11
C ARG A 25 7.17 14.77 -2.38
N ASP A 26 6.01 15.30 -2.05
CA ASP A 26 5.73 16.73 -2.17
C ASP A 26 6.62 17.54 -1.22
N GLN A 27 6.78 17.10 0.03
CA GLN A 27 7.72 17.70 0.99
C GLN A 27 9.19 17.67 0.52
N ILE A 28 9.64 16.55 -0.07
CA ILE A 28 11.00 16.47 -0.65
C ILE A 28 11.20 17.54 -1.73
N GLY A 29 10.17 17.81 -2.55
CA GLY A 29 10.23 18.83 -3.59
C GLY A 29 10.31 20.27 -3.07
N GLU A 30 9.85 20.51 -1.83
CA GLU A 30 9.85 21.83 -1.19
C GLU A 30 11.14 22.11 -0.38
N ILE A 31 11.92 21.08 -0.06
CA ILE A 31 13.13 21.22 0.76
C ILE A 31 14.28 21.86 -0.02
N GLY A 32 14.91 22.85 0.61
CA GLY A 32 15.92 23.71 -0.01
C GLY A 32 17.23 23.00 -0.35
N ALA A 33 18.03 23.62 -1.23
CA ALA A 33 19.26 23.05 -1.80
C ALA A 33 20.39 22.71 -0.79
N THR A 34 20.22 23.04 0.50
CA THR A 34 21.25 22.83 1.55
C THR A 34 21.02 21.59 2.42
N ASP A 35 19.87 20.93 2.35
CA ASP A 35 19.47 19.91 3.33
C ASP A 35 19.62 18.47 2.82
N GLN A 36 20.76 18.16 2.19
CA GLN A 36 21.01 16.85 1.54
C GLN A 36 20.84 15.63 2.46
N VAL A 37 21.14 15.77 3.75
CA VAL A 37 20.96 14.69 4.73
C VAL A 37 19.48 14.38 4.96
N GLU A 38 18.66 15.42 5.08
CA GLU A 38 17.22 15.29 5.26
C GLU A 38 16.55 14.74 4.01
N ILE A 39 16.96 15.23 2.83
CA ILE A 39 16.54 14.68 1.53
C ILE A 39 16.85 13.18 1.43
N SER A 40 18.06 12.77 1.80
CA SER A 40 18.46 11.36 1.72
C SER A 40 17.62 10.48 2.65
N ALA A 41 17.34 10.94 3.88
CA ALA A 41 16.52 10.20 4.84
C ALA A 41 15.07 10.02 4.34
N MET A 42 14.47 11.08 3.80
CA MET A 42 13.10 10.99 3.26
C MET A 42 13.02 10.12 2.00
N ILE A 43 14.04 10.12 1.14
CA ILE A 43 14.10 9.22 -0.03
C ILE A 43 14.13 7.77 0.45
N SER A 44 15.01 7.41 1.39
CA SER A 44 15.07 6.06 1.93
C SER A 44 13.74 5.63 2.56
N GLN A 45 13.08 6.52 3.30
CA GLN A 45 11.77 6.24 3.89
C GLN A 45 10.67 6.10 2.80
N ALA A 46 10.73 6.88 1.72
CA ALA A 46 9.81 6.76 0.60
C ALA A 46 9.99 5.44 -0.16
N ASP A 47 11.23 4.95 -0.29
CA ASP A 47 11.54 3.66 -0.91
C ASP A 47 11.02 2.49 -0.05
N GLU A 48 11.22 2.53 1.27
CA GLU A 48 10.66 1.53 2.20
C GLU A 48 9.13 1.47 2.12
N GLN A 49 8.46 2.62 1.99
CA GLN A 49 7.01 2.66 1.80
C GLN A 49 6.56 2.04 0.47
N VAL A 50 7.34 2.21 -0.60
CA VAL A 50 7.03 1.58 -1.90
C VAL A 50 7.07 0.05 -1.78
N GLU A 51 8.05 -0.49 -1.06
CA GLU A 51 8.13 -1.94 -0.80
C GLU A 51 6.92 -2.43 0.01
N LEU A 52 6.53 -1.71 1.06
CA LEU A 52 5.35 -2.06 1.86
C LEU A 52 4.05 -2.01 1.04
N ILE A 53 3.89 -1.01 0.17
CA ILE A 53 2.74 -0.90 -0.74
C ILE A 53 2.70 -2.10 -1.68
N ALA A 54 3.84 -2.49 -2.27
CA ALA A 54 3.90 -3.65 -3.16
C ALA A 54 3.53 -4.97 -2.44
N ASP A 55 3.92 -5.12 -1.18
CA ASP A 55 3.54 -6.28 -0.35
C ASP A 55 2.03 -6.35 -0.09
N LEU A 56 1.44 -5.21 0.25
CA LEU A 56 0.00 -5.11 0.47
C LEU A 56 -0.80 -5.33 -0.82
N GLU A 57 -0.33 -4.87 -1.96
CA GLU A 57 -0.93 -5.16 -3.27
C GLU A 57 -0.92 -6.65 -3.59
N ARG A 58 0.21 -7.33 -3.36
CA ARG A 58 0.30 -8.79 -3.53
C ARG A 58 -0.68 -9.53 -2.61
N ARG A 59 -0.85 -9.05 -1.38
CA ARG A 59 -1.83 -9.61 -0.44
C ARG A 59 -3.26 -9.39 -0.91
N ARG A 60 -3.60 -8.16 -1.34
CA ARG A 60 -4.91 -7.82 -1.92
C ARG A 60 -5.26 -8.77 -3.08
N ASP A 61 -4.33 -8.95 -4.01
CA ASP A 61 -4.55 -9.80 -5.19
C ASP A 61 -4.71 -11.29 -4.81
N GLY A 62 -4.08 -11.73 -3.72
CA GLY A 62 -4.30 -13.05 -3.14
C GLY A 62 -5.69 -13.20 -2.51
N LEU A 63 -6.18 -12.17 -1.83
CA LEU A 63 -7.51 -12.15 -1.20
C LEU A 63 -8.63 -12.10 -2.24
N ILE A 64 -8.47 -11.32 -3.31
CA ILE A 64 -9.42 -11.27 -4.43
C ILE A 64 -9.57 -12.67 -5.05
N ARG A 65 -8.46 -13.35 -5.37
CA ARG A 65 -8.49 -14.72 -5.90
C ARG A 65 -9.20 -15.70 -4.97
N ARG A 66 -8.98 -15.58 -3.65
CA ARG A 66 -9.68 -16.42 -2.66
C ARG A 66 -11.18 -16.16 -2.65
N LEU A 67 -11.62 -14.91 -2.72
CA LEU A 67 -13.04 -14.57 -2.80
C LEU A 67 -13.68 -15.13 -4.06
N GLU A 68 -13.03 -15.01 -5.22
CA GLU A 68 -13.51 -15.56 -6.48
C GLU A 68 -13.67 -17.10 -6.40
N GLU A 69 -12.72 -17.80 -5.76
CA GLU A 69 -12.83 -19.24 -5.51
C GLU A 69 -13.95 -19.61 -4.53
N GLU A 70 -14.18 -18.80 -3.49
CA GLU A 70 -15.25 -18.99 -2.52
C GLU A 70 -16.62 -18.83 -3.19
N GLU A 71 -16.82 -17.74 -3.95
CA GLU A 71 -18.05 -17.47 -4.69
C GLU A 71 -18.34 -18.54 -5.76
N GLY A 72 -17.30 -18.99 -6.46
CA GLY A 72 -17.41 -20.09 -7.44
C GLY A 72 -17.79 -21.44 -6.81
N ARG A 73 -17.39 -21.70 -5.56
CA ARG A 73 -17.77 -22.91 -4.81
C ARG A 73 -19.20 -22.84 -4.27
N GLU A 74 -19.70 -21.65 -3.94
CA GLU A 74 -21.07 -21.44 -3.48
C GLU A 74 -22.10 -21.56 -4.61
N GLY A 75 -21.78 -21.07 -5.82
CA GLY A 75 -22.65 -21.21 -6.99
C GLY A 75 -22.77 -22.63 -7.57
N ALA A 76 -21.91 -23.56 -7.14
CA ALA A 76 -21.88 -24.95 -7.61
C ALA A 76 -22.62 -25.95 -6.71
N ARG A 77 -23.26 -25.48 -5.63
CA ARG A 77 -24.10 -26.29 -4.71
C ARG A 77 -25.58 -26.05 -4.94
#